data_AF-A0A813LU92-F1
#
_entry.id   AF-A0A813LU92-F1
#
_cell.length_a   1.000
_cell.length_b   1.000
_cell.length_c   1.000
_cell.angle_alpha   90.00
_cell.angle_beta   90.00
_cell.angle_gamma   90.00
#
_symmetry.space_group_name_H-M   'P 1'
#
loop_
_entity.id
_entity.type
_entity.pdbx_description
1 polymer ?
#
loop_
_entity_poly.entity_id
_entity_poly.type
_entity_poly.pdbx_seq_one_letter_code
_entity_poly.pdbx_strand_id
1 'polypeptide(L)'
;MLGLRGLARGARALAAAPGSRAAASFASRDGGLAGRLRGPGAAVALAAACAGAGLCVLRPVAAAEEKATQASPGRFAGAVVIITGAGGDFGRAGALRLKREGATVVLLDAAPQALEASAKALAEVPGPPAMAFLCDVTSDEGVETTVAKVELAHGRITHLWNNAGYQGAVKPIDEYPIADFQRVQDINVVGAFRVLHFVSRSMRKTGGGVVVNTASVAALRGTPAMPAYVASKAALLAMTMSAAKDLAPHGIRVNAISPALIGPGFMWDRQNELHAASGSPYFSRDPEEVGKNKIAGVPLKRVGTKDEVINCVLFLLSEESSYCTGTNLVVDGGLQMRYESIVNQKHLVHRCFALTICVFGGCRAGAVAGAMSRSELRAAVAAGALAGAAAGAGVALLLLRDRGRSSSEVKAKASHVREPRGQEGATYAKILDRLRAARVVPVVSVADASGAASLATALVEGGLPVIEVVFRTAAAEEALRRMAE
;
A
#
# COMPACT_ATOMS: atom_id res chain seq x y z
N MET A 1 -50.49 42.78 27.53
CA MET A 1 -49.70 41.84 28.35
C MET A 1 -48.32 41.73 27.70
N LEU A 2 -47.44 42.71 27.94
CA LEU A 2 -46.29 42.65 28.89
C LEU A 2 -45.27 41.58 28.49
N GLY A 3 -44.05 41.86 28.04
CA GLY A 3 -43.33 43.12 27.82
C GLY A 3 -41.86 42.84 27.46
N LEU A 4 -41.40 43.42 26.35
CA LEU A 4 -39.99 43.61 25.98
C LEU A 4 -39.37 44.76 26.81
N ARG A 5 -38.07 44.66 27.18
CA ARG A 5 -37.04 45.75 27.11
C ARG A 5 -35.73 45.45 27.87
N GLY A 6 -34.61 45.91 27.28
CA GLY A 6 -33.28 46.16 27.89
C GLY A 6 -32.14 45.43 27.16
N LEU A 7 -31.44 45.93 26.12
CA LEU A 7 -30.48 47.06 26.02
C LEU A 7 -29.48 47.10 27.20
N ALA A 8 -28.16 47.29 27.07
CA ALA A 8 -27.18 47.40 25.99
C ALA A 8 -25.77 47.65 26.63
N ARG A 9 -24.71 47.57 25.81
CA ARG A 9 -23.34 48.17 25.97
C ARG A 9 -22.31 47.32 26.76
N GLY A 10 -21.06 47.18 26.32
CA GLY A 10 -20.32 47.94 25.31
C GLY A 10 -19.12 47.21 24.71
N ALA A 11 -18.76 47.66 23.51
CA ALA A 11 -17.54 47.34 22.77
C ALA A 11 -16.67 48.60 22.67
N ARG A 12 -15.34 48.42 22.72
CA ARG A 12 -14.24 49.21 22.09
C ARG A 12 -12.92 48.49 22.51
N ALA A 13 -12.12 47.88 21.64
CA ALA A 13 -11.28 48.42 20.54
C ALA A 13 -10.33 49.51 21.06
N LEU A 14 -9.03 49.60 20.77
CA LEU A 14 -8.04 49.01 19.85
C LEU A 14 -6.70 49.68 20.24
N ALA A 15 -5.53 49.02 20.14
CA ALA A 15 -4.26 49.67 19.76
C ALA A 15 -3.10 48.65 19.64
N ALA A 16 -2.25 48.89 18.64
CA ALA A 16 -1.21 48.00 18.14
C ALA A 16 0.21 48.51 18.45
N ALA A 17 1.15 47.55 18.67
CA ALA A 17 2.59 47.50 18.30
C ALA A 17 3.54 48.65 18.77
N PRO A 18 4.90 48.54 18.67
CA PRO A 18 5.74 47.49 18.05
C PRO A 18 7.03 47.08 18.83
N GLY A 19 7.69 46.01 18.34
CA GLY A 19 9.16 45.96 18.20
C GLY A 19 9.97 45.15 19.22
N SER A 20 10.57 44.04 18.78
CA SER A 20 12.02 44.00 18.48
C SER A 20 12.47 42.58 18.10
N ARG A 21 13.31 42.53 17.07
CA ARG A 21 14.08 41.38 16.62
C ARG A 21 15.23 41.13 17.60
N ALA A 22 15.53 39.88 17.91
CA ALA A 22 16.92 39.44 18.12
C ALA A 22 17.01 37.92 17.94
N ALA A 23 17.69 37.52 16.87
CA ALA A 23 18.30 36.21 16.75
C ALA A 23 19.48 36.12 17.72
N ALA A 24 19.63 34.99 18.41
CA ALA A 24 20.88 34.67 19.09
C ALA A 24 21.15 33.17 18.99
N SER A 25 22.18 32.86 18.20
CA SER A 25 22.88 31.59 18.12
C SER A 25 23.39 31.15 19.50
N PHE A 26 23.04 29.93 19.91
CA PHE A 26 23.73 29.27 21.03
C PHE A 26 25.01 28.63 20.51
N ALA A 27 26.13 29.32 20.71
CA ALA A 27 27.46 28.75 20.65
C ALA A 27 27.82 28.24 22.04
N SER A 28 28.09 26.93 22.16
CA SER A 28 28.62 26.30 23.36
C SER A 28 30.05 26.81 23.61
N ARG A 29 30.24 27.52 24.72
CA ARG A 29 31.55 27.80 25.31
C ARG A 29 31.81 26.80 26.42
N ASP A 30 32.89 26.05 26.24
CA ASP A 30 33.58 25.32 27.29
C ASP A 30 33.95 26.25 28.46
N GLY A 31 33.58 25.82 29.66
CA GLY A 31 33.89 26.51 30.91
C GLY A 31 34.14 25.47 31.99
N GLY A 32 35.42 25.15 32.18
CA GLY A 32 35.90 24.18 33.14
C GLY A 32 35.59 24.56 34.60
N LEU A 33 35.25 23.54 35.38
CA LEU A 33 35.26 23.59 36.84
C LEU A 33 36.35 22.63 37.34
N ALA A 34 37.51 23.20 37.64
CA ALA A 34 38.59 22.54 38.35
C ALA A 34 38.28 22.52 39.85
N GLY A 35 38.03 21.34 40.39
CA GLY A 35 37.99 21.08 41.83
C GLY A 35 39.40 20.99 42.43
N ARG A 36 39.61 21.62 43.58
CA ARG A 36 40.82 21.45 44.42
C ARG A 36 40.57 20.44 45.54
N LEU A 37 41.25 19.30 45.40
CA LEU A 37 42.14 18.60 46.36
C LEU A 37 41.80 18.53 47.86
N ARG A 38 41.74 17.29 48.37
CA ARG A 38 42.59 16.74 49.46
C ARG A 38 42.52 15.19 49.47
N GLY A 39 43.67 14.51 49.36
CA GLY A 39 43.85 13.04 49.37
C GLY A 39 43.98 12.45 50.80
N PRO A 40 44.66 11.29 51.05
CA PRO A 40 45.58 10.54 50.16
C PRO A 40 45.50 8.97 50.18
N GLY A 41 46.19 8.34 49.21
CA GLY A 41 46.76 6.97 49.26
C GLY A 41 45.99 5.90 48.45
N ALA A 42 46.56 5.08 47.57
CA ALA A 42 47.94 4.88 47.12
C ALA A 42 47.96 4.15 45.74
N ALA A 43 48.95 4.55 44.94
CA ALA A 43 49.68 3.84 43.87
C ALA A 43 48.97 2.87 42.90
N VAL A 44 48.89 3.31 41.64
CA VAL A 44 48.86 2.46 40.43
C VAL A 44 50.29 2.00 40.13
N ALA A 45 50.47 0.71 39.83
CA ALA A 45 51.65 0.21 39.13
C ALA A 45 51.19 -0.50 37.85
N LEU A 46 51.62 0.03 36.71
CA LEU A 46 51.47 -0.53 35.38
C LEU A 46 52.82 -1.20 35.02
N ALA A 47 52.82 -2.49 34.66
CA ALA A 47 53.98 -3.13 34.05
C ALA A 47 53.56 -4.19 33.02
N ALA A 48 53.90 -3.85 31.77
CA ALA A 48 54.34 -4.66 30.63
C ALA A 48 53.96 -6.15 30.47
N ALA A 49 53.58 -6.46 29.22
CA ALA A 49 53.35 -7.77 28.63
C ALA A 49 54.61 -8.63 28.49
N CYS A 50 54.47 -9.95 28.60
CA CYS A 50 54.66 -10.95 27.53
C CYS A 50 54.99 -12.36 28.06
N ALA A 51 54.53 -13.34 27.26
CA ALA A 51 55.00 -14.73 27.14
C ALA A 51 54.53 -15.77 28.18
N GLY A 52 54.02 -16.89 27.65
CA GLY A 52 53.99 -18.16 28.38
C GLY A 52 52.73 -18.97 28.13
N ALA A 53 52.78 -19.84 27.14
CA ALA A 53 51.76 -20.85 26.87
C ALA A 53 51.61 -21.85 28.03
N GLY A 54 50.39 -22.39 28.16
CA GLY A 54 50.15 -23.71 28.74
C GLY A 54 49.74 -23.74 30.21
N LEU A 55 48.44 -23.86 30.47
CA LEU A 55 47.85 -25.08 31.05
C LEU A 55 46.32 -24.90 31.14
N CYS A 56 45.59 -25.79 30.50
CA CYS A 56 44.14 -25.91 30.64
C CYS A 56 43.84 -26.45 32.05
N VAL A 57 43.58 -25.56 33.01
CA VAL A 57 43.03 -25.95 34.31
C VAL A 57 41.53 -25.73 34.25
N LEU A 58 40.79 -26.82 34.04
CA LEU A 58 39.35 -26.85 34.23
C LEU A 58 39.05 -26.53 35.70
N ARG A 59 38.62 -25.29 35.96
CA ARG A 59 38.11 -24.89 37.25
C ARG A 59 36.65 -25.36 37.34
N PRO A 60 36.25 -26.09 38.40
CA PRO A 60 34.86 -26.51 38.54
C PRO A 60 34.00 -25.25 38.66
N VAL A 61 32.99 -25.13 37.80
CA VAL A 61 31.93 -24.14 37.95
C VAL A 61 31.19 -24.49 39.23
N ALA A 62 31.48 -23.73 40.29
CA ALA A 62 30.69 -23.78 41.51
C ALA A 62 29.23 -23.57 41.13
N ALA A 63 28.37 -24.47 41.58
CA ALA A 63 26.93 -24.37 41.40
C ALA A 63 26.47 -23.00 41.90
N ALA A 64 26.16 -22.11 40.95
CA ALA A 64 25.53 -20.85 41.26
C ALA A 64 24.13 -21.17 41.78
N GLU A 65 23.87 -20.80 43.03
CA GLU A 65 22.53 -20.77 43.59
C GLU A 65 21.58 -20.12 42.58
N GLU A 66 20.50 -20.83 42.30
CA GLU A 66 19.42 -20.43 41.42
C GLU A 66 18.71 -19.22 42.06
N LYS A 67 19.27 -18.02 41.87
CA LYS A 67 18.55 -16.77 42.06
C LYS A 67 17.38 -16.83 41.10
N ALA A 68 16.17 -17.00 41.65
CA ALA A 68 14.91 -16.87 40.94
C ALA A 68 15.03 -15.69 39.96
N THR A 69 15.12 -16.02 38.67
CA THR A 69 15.12 -15.03 37.59
C THR A 69 13.86 -14.21 37.79
N GLN A 70 14.01 -12.95 38.19
CA GLN A 70 12.94 -11.98 38.07
C GLN A 70 12.51 -12.02 36.61
N ALA A 71 11.32 -12.58 36.35
CA ALA A 71 10.79 -12.68 35.02
C ALA A 71 10.80 -11.27 34.43
N SER A 72 11.51 -11.09 33.31
CA SER A 72 11.51 -9.81 32.61
C SER A 72 10.05 -9.39 32.36
N PRO A 73 9.69 -8.12 32.60
CA PRO A 73 8.32 -7.68 32.36
C PRO A 73 7.94 -8.04 30.92
N GLY A 74 6.78 -8.68 30.74
CA GLY A 74 6.30 -9.09 29.42
C GLY A 74 6.26 -7.92 28.44
N ARG A 75 6.33 -8.20 27.14
CA ARG A 75 6.44 -7.18 26.06
C ARG A 75 5.36 -6.09 26.11
N PHE A 76 4.20 -6.38 26.70
CA PHE A 76 3.07 -5.46 26.85
C PHE A 76 2.79 -5.09 28.32
N ALA A 77 3.76 -5.23 29.21
CA ALA A 77 3.63 -4.79 30.61
C ALA A 77 3.24 -3.31 30.67
N GLY A 78 2.16 -3.00 31.40
CA GLY A 78 1.62 -1.64 31.52
C GLY A 78 0.74 -1.19 30.34
N ALA A 79 0.59 -2.01 29.29
CA ALA A 79 -0.33 -1.72 28.20
C ALA A 79 -1.78 -1.95 28.63
N VAL A 80 -2.65 -0.97 28.37
CA VAL A 80 -4.11 -1.10 28.39
C VAL A 80 -4.59 -1.21 26.94
N VAL A 81 -5.06 -2.39 26.56
CA VAL A 81 -5.37 -2.76 25.17
C VAL A 81 -6.87 -3.02 25.01
N ILE A 82 -7.55 -2.19 24.22
CA ILE A 82 -8.92 -2.44 23.78
C ILE A 82 -8.90 -3.33 22.54
N ILE A 83 -9.69 -4.40 22.55
CA ILE A 83 -9.89 -5.30 21.40
C ILE A 83 -11.38 -5.35 21.07
N THR A 84 -11.75 -4.93 19.86
CA THR A 84 -13.13 -5.06 19.38
C THR A 84 -13.34 -6.37 18.63
N GLY A 85 -14.55 -6.93 18.69
CA GLY A 85 -14.80 -8.28 18.15
C GLY A 85 -14.02 -9.34 18.94
N ALA A 86 -13.87 -9.12 20.25
CA ALA A 86 -13.04 -9.94 21.13
C ALA A 86 -13.58 -11.35 21.36
N GLY A 87 -14.88 -11.59 21.09
CA GLY A 87 -15.51 -12.90 21.10
C GLY A 87 -15.16 -13.76 19.89
N GLY A 88 -14.68 -13.14 18.81
CA GLY A 88 -14.26 -13.82 17.59
C GLY A 88 -12.91 -14.54 17.71
N ASP A 89 -12.59 -15.33 16.69
CA ASP A 89 -11.39 -16.18 16.67
C ASP A 89 -10.08 -15.42 16.86
N PHE A 90 -9.88 -14.32 16.11
CA PHE A 90 -8.68 -13.49 16.24
C PHE A 90 -8.69 -12.70 17.54
N GLY A 91 -9.82 -12.07 17.87
CA GLY A 91 -9.95 -11.26 19.08
C GLY A 91 -9.60 -12.05 20.33
N ARG A 92 -10.18 -13.24 20.50
CA ARG A 92 -9.89 -14.12 21.64
C ARG A 92 -8.45 -14.62 21.65
N ALA A 93 -7.92 -15.09 20.51
CA ALA A 93 -6.56 -15.60 20.44
C ALA A 93 -5.51 -14.53 20.79
N GLY A 94 -5.64 -13.33 20.22
CA GLY A 94 -4.74 -12.23 20.53
C GLY A 94 -4.94 -11.68 21.94
N ALA A 95 -6.16 -11.66 22.48
CA ALA A 95 -6.43 -11.30 23.87
C ALA A 95 -5.69 -12.21 24.86
N LEU A 96 -5.74 -13.53 24.65
CA LEU A 96 -5.01 -14.50 25.46
C LEU A 96 -3.50 -14.27 25.37
N ARG A 97 -2.98 -13.98 24.18
CA ARG A 97 -1.55 -13.74 23.96
C ARG A 97 -1.08 -12.43 24.61
N LEU A 98 -1.82 -11.34 24.42
CA LEU A 98 -1.53 -10.04 25.04
C LEU A 98 -1.52 -10.12 26.56
N LYS A 99 -2.49 -10.83 27.15
CA LYS A 99 -2.54 -11.04 28.61
C LYS A 99 -1.31 -11.79 29.14
N ARG A 100 -0.88 -12.86 28.46
CA ARG A 100 0.35 -13.61 28.79
C ARG A 100 1.60 -12.73 28.69
N GLU A 101 1.60 -11.76 27.80
CA GLU A 101 2.68 -10.80 27.62
C GLU A 101 2.54 -9.56 28.52
N GLY A 102 1.66 -9.59 29.52
CA GLY A 102 1.57 -8.59 30.59
C GLY A 102 0.59 -7.43 30.34
N ALA A 103 -0.22 -7.49 29.28
CA ALA A 103 -1.21 -6.47 28.99
C ALA A 103 -2.45 -6.56 29.89
N THR A 104 -2.99 -5.41 30.27
CA THR A 104 -4.38 -5.27 30.70
C THR A 104 -5.28 -5.27 29.48
N VAL A 105 -6.05 -6.35 29.29
CA VAL A 105 -6.90 -6.54 28.11
C VAL A 105 -8.34 -6.14 28.42
N VAL A 106 -8.92 -5.34 27.52
CA VAL A 106 -10.32 -4.95 27.53
C VAL A 106 -11.02 -5.54 26.31
N LEU A 107 -11.94 -6.47 26.55
CA LEU A 107 -12.72 -7.18 25.55
C LEU A 107 -14.00 -6.40 25.23
N LEU A 108 -14.18 -5.99 23.98
CA LEU A 108 -15.44 -5.43 23.46
C LEU A 108 -16.03 -6.37 22.42
N ASP A 109 -17.28 -6.77 22.61
CA ASP A 109 -18.03 -7.55 21.62
C ASP A 109 -19.54 -7.32 21.77
N ALA A 110 -20.29 -7.50 20.67
CA ALA A 110 -21.74 -7.38 20.64
C ALA A 110 -22.45 -8.71 20.96
N ALA A 111 -21.76 -9.85 20.86
CA ALA A 111 -22.30 -11.17 21.10
C ALA A 111 -22.03 -11.63 22.56
N PRO A 112 -23.05 -11.68 23.44
CA PRO A 112 -22.84 -11.90 24.87
C PRO A 112 -22.21 -13.27 25.17
N GLN A 113 -22.62 -14.34 24.49
CA GLN A 113 -22.08 -15.69 24.73
C GLN A 113 -20.62 -15.81 24.28
N ALA A 114 -20.27 -15.20 23.15
CA ALA A 114 -18.89 -15.21 22.64
C ALA A 114 -17.96 -14.36 23.54
N LEU A 115 -18.47 -13.24 24.03
CA LEU A 115 -17.79 -12.39 25.00
C LEU A 115 -17.54 -13.13 26.32
N GLU A 116 -18.57 -13.76 26.88
CA GLU A 116 -18.48 -14.53 28.12
C GLU A 116 -17.46 -15.68 28.01
N ALA A 117 -17.51 -16.44 26.91
CA ALA A 117 -16.55 -17.50 26.65
C ALA A 117 -15.10 -16.97 26.60
N SER A 118 -14.90 -15.78 26.02
CA SER A 118 -13.57 -15.15 25.93
C SER A 118 -13.11 -14.61 27.29
N ALA A 119 -14.01 -14.00 28.07
CA ALA A 119 -13.72 -13.54 29.42
C ALA A 119 -13.33 -14.72 30.34
N LYS A 120 -14.07 -15.84 30.27
CA LYS A 120 -13.74 -17.07 31.00
C LYS A 120 -12.38 -17.63 30.60
N ALA A 121 -12.11 -17.72 29.29
CA ALA A 121 -10.81 -18.19 28.81
C ALA A 121 -9.65 -17.28 29.28
N LEU A 122 -9.86 -15.96 29.33
CA LEU A 122 -8.86 -15.03 29.85
C LEU A 122 -8.66 -15.16 31.35
N ALA A 123 -9.69 -15.49 32.13
CA ALA A 123 -9.58 -15.65 33.59
C ALA A 123 -8.57 -16.75 33.98
N GLU A 124 -8.48 -17.82 33.18
CA GLU A 124 -7.55 -18.95 33.39
C GLU A 124 -6.09 -18.64 33.00
N VAL A 125 -5.83 -17.49 32.40
CA VAL A 125 -4.49 -17.08 31.93
C VAL A 125 -3.84 -16.14 32.95
N PRO A 126 -2.56 -16.34 33.32
CA PRO A 126 -1.85 -15.41 34.19
C PRO A 126 -1.65 -14.04 33.53
N GLY A 127 -1.64 -12.98 34.33
CA GLY A 127 -1.47 -11.60 33.87
C GLY A 127 -2.49 -10.65 34.54
N PRO A 128 -2.49 -9.36 34.14
CA PRO A 128 -3.41 -8.37 34.70
C PRO A 128 -4.89 -8.76 34.52
N PRO A 129 -5.79 -8.33 35.43
CA PRO A 129 -7.20 -8.62 35.30
C PRO A 129 -7.75 -8.02 34.00
N ALA A 130 -8.56 -8.81 33.28
CA ALA A 130 -9.22 -8.38 32.06
C ALA A 130 -10.60 -7.79 32.36
N MET A 131 -11.04 -6.85 31.53
CA MET A 131 -12.39 -6.31 31.56
C MET A 131 -13.15 -6.77 30.31
N ALA A 132 -14.46 -7.00 30.43
CA ALA A 132 -15.32 -7.36 29.32
C ALA A 132 -16.54 -6.44 29.27
N PHE A 133 -16.84 -5.90 28.10
CA PHE A 133 -17.95 -5.00 27.86
C PHE A 133 -18.79 -5.47 26.67
N LEU A 134 -20.07 -5.72 26.92
CA LEU A 134 -21.05 -5.91 25.85
C LEU A 134 -21.25 -4.57 25.14
N CYS A 135 -20.74 -4.47 23.92
CA CYS A 135 -20.66 -3.22 23.19
C CYS A 135 -20.82 -3.49 21.69
N ASP A 136 -21.88 -2.93 21.10
CA ASP A 136 -22.04 -2.85 19.66
C ASP A 136 -21.30 -1.61 19.15
N VAL A 137 -20.29 -1.83 18.29
CA VAL A 137 -19.48 -0.76 17.69
C VAL A 137 -20.30 0.19 16.80
N THR A 138 -21.52 -0.18 16.42
CA THR A 138 -22.44 0.68 15.67
C THR A 138 -23.18 1.70 16.56
N SER A 139 -23.12 1.55 17.88
CA SER A 139 -23.73 2.46 18.86
C SER A 139 -22.73 3.52 19.35
N ASP A 140 -22.98 4.79 19.04
CA ASP A 140 -22.15 5.90 19.50
C ASP A 140 -22.06 5.94 21.04
N GLU A 141 -23.23 5.91 21.71
CA GLU A 141 -23.34 5.94 23.17
C GLU A 141 -22.65 4.72 23.82
N GLY A 142 -22.83 3.54 23.24
CA GLY A 142 -22.23 2.31 23.73
C GLY A 142 -20.70 2.35 23.70
N VAL A 143 -20.13 2.84 22.60
CA VAL A 143 -18.66 2.97 22.45
C VAL A 143 -18.11 4.06 23.39
N GLU A 144 -18.72 5.25 23.41
CA GLU A 144 -18.28 6.35 24.27
C GLU A 144 -18.30 5.98 25.75
N THR A 145 -19.42 5.39 26.21
CA THR A 145 -19.57 4.94 27.59
C THR A 145 -18.54 3.88 27.96
N THR A 146 -18.24 2.96 27.04
CA THR A 146 -17.25 1.91 27.29
C THR A 146 -15.84 2.50 27.40
N VAL A 147 -15.46 3.41 26.49
CA VAL A 147 -14.18 4.12 26.55
C VAL A 147 -14.04 4.89 27.88
N ALA A 148 -15.07 5.62 28.30
CA ALA A 148 -15.06 6.36 29.57
C ALA A 148 -14.88 5.44 30.79
N LYS A 149 -15.50 4.26 30.79
CA LYS A 149 -15.31 3.26 31.87
C LYS A 149 -13.87 2.73 31.92
N VAL A 150 -13.24 2.51 30.76
CA VAL A 150 -11.83 2.09 30.69
C VAL A 150 -10.90 3.20 31.16
N GLU A 151 -11.17 4.45 30.77
CA GLU A 151 -10.43 5.62 31.26
C GLU A 151 -10.55 5.75 32.78
N LEU A 152 -11.75 5.57 33.35
CA LEU A 152 -11.95 5.62 34.79
C LEU A 152 -11.18 4.52 35.54
N ALA A 153 -11.14 3.31 34.97
CA ALA A 153 -10.51 2.15 35.61
C ALA A 153 -8.97 2.18 35.55
N HIS A 154 -8.40 2.71 34.46
CA HIS A 154 -6.95 2.60 34.20
C HIS A 154 -6.24 3.93 33.95
N GLY A 155 -6.96 5.05 33.91
CA GLY A 155 -6.43 6.39 33.65
C GLY A 155 -6.01 6.65 32.21
N ARG A 156 -5.78 5.61 31.39
CA ARG A 156 -5.41 5.73 29.98
C ARG A 156 -5.76 4.50 29.16
N ILE A 157 -5.90 4.71 27.86
CA ILE A 157 -5.88 3.65 26.84
C ILE A 157 -4.61 3.81 26.04
N THR A 158 -3.83 2.73 25.91
CA THR A 158 -2.52 2.77 25.21
C THR A 158 -2.58 2.13 23.83
N HIS A 159 -3.43 1.12 23.67
CA HIS A 159 -3.49 0.32 22.45
C HIS A 159 -4.95 0.05 22.05
N LEU A 160 -5.18 0.04 20.75
CA LEU A 160 -6.43 -0.39 20.15
C LEU A 160 -6.15 -1.42 19.07
N TRP A 161 -6.74 -2.60 19.20
CA TRP A 161 -6.93 -3.50 18.09
C TRP A 161 -8.39 -3.43 17.62
N ASN A 162 -8.59 -2.67 16.55
CA ASN A 162 -9.89 -2.43 15.95
C ASN A 162 -10.23 -3.57 14.98
N ASN A 163 -10.76 -4.64 15.55
CA ASN A 163 -10.86 -5.94 14.91
C ASN A 163 -12.30 -6.37 14.57
N ALA A 164 -13.31 -5.78 15.22
CA ALA A 164 -14.71 -6.09 14.94
C ALA A 164 -15.01 -5.99 13.43
N GLY A 165 -15.72 -6.99 12.91
CA GLY A 165 -16.08 -7.01 11.51
C GLY A 165 -17.08 -8.10 11.16
N TYR A 166 -17.83 -7.85 10.10
CA TYR A 166 -18.83 -8.73 9.53
C TYR A 166 -18.46 -9.03 8.07
N GLN A 167 -18.48 -10.31 7.71
CA GLN A 167 -18.11 -10.77 6.36
C GLN A 167 -19.14 -10.39 5.30
N GLY A 168 -20.42 -10.28 5.68
CA GLY A 168 -21.51 -10.11 4.73
C GLY A 168 -21.94 -11.40 4.04
N ALA A 169 -22.92 -11.24 3.16
CA ALA A 169 -23.32 -12.21 2.17
C ALA A 169 -22.23 -12.44 1.11
N VAL A 170 -22.35 -13.54 0.38
CA VAL A 170 -21.49 -13.86 -0.76
C VAL A 170 -22.37 -14.04 -1.98
N LYS A 171 -22.52 -12.98 -2.78
CA LYS A 171 -23.35 -12.93 -3.98
C LYS A 171 -22.75 -12.01 -5.06
N PRO A 172 -23.00 -12.27 -6.36
CA PRO A 172 -22.70 -11.35 -7.45
C PRO A 172 -23.21 -9.93 -7.15
N ILE A 173 -22.55 -8.92 -7.72
CA ILE A 173 -22.81 -7.51 -7.38
C ILE A 173 -24.22 -7.05 -7.69
N ASP A 174 -24.80 -7.59 -8.75
CA ASP A 174 -26.17 -7.37 -9.24
C ASP A 174 -27.23 -8.12 -8.44
N GLU A 175 -26.84 -9.09 -7.62
CA GLU A 175 -27.73 -9.84 -6.73
C GLU A 175 -27.45 -9.59 -5.23
N TYR A 176 -26.50 -8.70 -4.92
CA TYR A 176 -26.06 -8.47 -3.56
C TYR A 176 -27.15 -7.73 -2.76
N PRO A 177 -27.58 -8.23 -1.58
CA PRO A 177 -28.64 -7.58 -0.83
C PRO A 177 -28.23 -6.19 -0.34
N ILE A 178 -28.98 -5.15 -0.72
CA ILE A 178 -28.70 -3.75 -0.34
C ILE A 178 -28.63 -3.58 1.18
N ALA A 179 -29.54 -4.20 1.92
CA ALA A 179 -29.54 -4.14 3.38
C ALA A 179 -28.28 -4.76 4.00
N ASP A 180 -27.77 -5.85 3.41
CA ASP A 180 -26.52 -6.47 3.88
C ASP A 180 -25.30 -5.63 3.50
N PHE A 181 -25.34 -4.95 2.33
CA PHE A 181 -24.30 -4.00 1.95
C PHE A 181 -24.17 -2.88 2.99
N GLN A 182 -25.30 -2.27 3.37
CA GLN A 182 -25.33 -1.21 4.38
C GLN A 182 -24.82 -1.72 5.73
N ARG A 183 -25.30 -2.88 6.18
CA ARG A 183 -24.85 -3.50 7.43
C ARG A 183 -23.33 -3.75 7.46
N VAL A 184 -22.75 -4.21 6.35
CA VAL A 184 -21.30 -4.40 6.24
C VAL A 184 -20.56 -3.07 6.37
N GLN A 185 -21.02 -2.00 5.71
CA GLN A 185 -20.38 -0.68 5.85
C GLN A 185 -20.53 -0.11 7.27
N ASP A 186 -21.73 -0.23 7.86
CA ASP A 186 -22.02 0.29 9.20
C ASP A 186 -21.13 -0.34 10.26
N ILE A 187 -20.91 -1.66 10.18
CA ILE A 187 -20.06 -2.39 11.13
C ILE A 187 -18.58 -2.16 10.81
N ASN A 188 -18.15 -2.46 9.58
CA ASN A 188 -16.73 -2.54 9.25
C ASN A 188 -16.06 -1.18 9.07
N VAL A 189 -16.81 -0.15 8.67
CA VAL A 189 -16.27 1.19 8.40
C VAL A 189 -16.71 2.16 9.48
N VAL A 190 -18.02 2.37 9.63
CA VAL A 190 -18.53 3.39 10.55
C VAL A 190 -18.27 2.97 12.01
N GLY A 191 -18.49 1.71 12.36
CA GLY A 191 -18.18 1.18 13.69
C GLY A 191 -16.70 1.26 14.03
N ALA A 192 -15.83 0.87 13.09
CA ALA A 192 -14.39 1.01 13.26
C ALA A 192 -13.95 2.49 13.42
N PHE A 193 -14.54 3.41 12.64
CA PHE A 193 -14.31 4.84 12.78
C PHE A 193 -14.72 5.36 14.16
N ARG A 194 -15.91 4.99 14.66
CA ARG A 194 -16.40 5.40 15.99
C ARG A 194 -15.45 5.00 17.10
N VAL A 195 -15.03 3.74 17.11
CA VAL A 195 -14.07 3.23 18.09
C VAL A 195 -12.75 3.99 18.01
N LEU A 196 -12.20 4.16 16.81
CA LEU A 196 -10.98 4.93 16.59
C LEU A 196 -11.13 6.38 17.08
N HIS A 197 -12.25 7.04 16.81
CA HIS A 197 -12.53 8.41 17.23
C HIS A 197 -12.49 8.57 18.76
N PHE A 198 -13.22 7.76 19.50
CA PHE A 198 -13.25 7.86 20.97
C PHE A 198 -11.93 7.42 21.61
N VAL A 199 -11.32 6.33 21.15
CA VAL A 199 -10.06 5.83 21.71
C VAL A 199 -8.89 6.77 21.40
N SER A 200 -8.79 7.29 20.17
CA SER A 200 -7.72 8.24 19.83
C SER A 200 -7.84 9.55 20.63
N ARG A 201 -9.04 10.03 20.94
CA ARG A 201 -9.24 11.15 21.87
C ARG A 201 -8.66 10.86 23.26
N SER A 202 -8.83 9.64 23.77
CA SER A 202 -8.21 9.19 25.02
C SER A 202 -6.68 9.17 24.94
N MET A 203 -6.14 8.54 23.90
CA MET A 203 -4.69 8.43 23.66
C MET A 203 -4.03 9.81 23.55
N ARG A 204 -4.68 10.77 22.86
CA ARG A 204 -4.17 12.16 22.74
C ARG A 204 -4.03 12.86 24.08
N LYS A 205 -4.92 12.60 25.04
CA LYS A 205 -4.85 13.19 26.39
C LYS A 205 -3.73 12.59 27.24
N THR A 206 -3.27 11.38 26.90
CA THR A 206 -2.40 10.54 27.75
C THR A 206 -1.03 10.24 27.13
N GLY A 207 -0.63 11.03 26.14
CA GLY A 207 0.74 11.03 25.59
C GLY A 207 0.99 10.06 24.43
N GLY A 208 -0.06 9.62 23.73
CA GLY A 208 0.06 8.80 22.52
C GLY A 208 -0.49 7.39 22.67
N GLY A 209 -0.28 6.55 21.65
CA GLY A 209 -0.79 5.19 21.62
C GLY A 209 -0.59 4.49 20.27
N VAL A 210 -1.10 3.26 20.18
CA VAL A 210 -0.94 2.43 18.98
C VAL A 210 -2.27 1.83 18.56
N VAL A 211 -2.59 1.93 17.28
CA VAL A 211 -3.81 1.39 16.68
C VAL A 211 -3.46 0.41 15.58
N VAL A 212 -4.10 -0.76 15.60
CA VAL A 212 -4.11 -1.72 14.48
C VAL A 212 -5.55 -1.93 14.03
N ASN A 213 -5.84 -1.67 12.75
CA ASN A 213 -7.11 -2.01 12.12
C ASN A 213 -7.03 -3.37 11.43
N THR A 214 -8.05 -4.22 11.56
CA THR A 214 -8.15 -5.47 10.79
C THR A 214 -8.79 -5.22 9.43
N ALA A 215 -7.96 -5.06 8.39
CA ALA A 215 -8.37 -4.96 6.99
C ALA A 215 -8.49 -6.37 6.35
N SER A 216 -8.16 -6.52 5.06
CA SER A 216 -8.13 -7.81 4.36
C SER A 216 -7.43 -7.68 3.01
N VAL A 217 -6.80 -8.76 2.53
CA VAL A 217 -6.32 -8.84 1.14
C VAL A 217 -7.44 -8.63 0.10
N ALA A 218 -8.69 -8.91 0.46
CA ALA A 218 -9.84 -8.62 -0.40
C ALA A 218 -9.87 -7.16 -0.87
N ALA A 219 -9.38 -6.22 -0.04
CA ALA A 219 -9.29 -4.79 -0.39
C ALA A 219 -8.26 -4.49 -1.49
N LEU A 220 -7.22 -5.31 -1.63
CA LEU A 220 -6.08 -5.04 -2.49
C LEU A 220 -6.25 -5.61 -3.90
N ARG A 221 -7.06 -6.66 -4.06
CA ARG A 221 -7.26 -7.35 -5.34
C ARG A 221 -8.72 -7.56 -5.74
N GLY A 222 -9.66 -7.23 -4.86
CA GLY A 222 -11.05 -7.61 -5.01
C GLY A 222 -11.26 -9.12 -4.81
N THR A 223 -12.49 -9.50 -4.48
CA THR A 223 -12.91 -10.90 -4.38
C THR A 223 -14.27 -11.02 -5.06
N PRO A 224 -14.44 -11.90 -6.05
CA PRO A 224 -15.74 -12.15 -6.67
C PRO A 224 -16.80 -12.46 -5.62
N ALA A 225 -18.02 -11.99 -5.87
CA ALA A 225 -19.18 -12.18 -4.99
C ALA A 225 -19.08 -11.55 -3.58
N MET A 226 -18.10 -10.69 -3.29
CA MET A 226 -17.98 -10.02 -1.98
C MET A 226 -17.89 -8.48 -2.07
N PRO A 227 -18.76 -7.78 -2.83
CA PRO A 227 -18.61 -6.35 -3.11
C PRO A 227 -18.63 -5.48 -1.84
N ALA A 228 -19.54 -5.72 -0.90
CA ALA A 228 -19.64 -4.92 0.33
C ALA A 228 -18.41 -5.09 1.22
N TYR A 229 -17.96 -6.33 1.40
CA TYR A 229 -16.79 -6.64 2.21
C TYR A 229 -15.53 -6.01 1.63
N VAL A 230 -15.28 -6.20 0.33
CA VAL A 230 -14.16 -5.59 -0.40
C VAL A 230 -14.16 -4.07 -0.23
N ALA A 231 -15.30 -3.42 -0.48
CA ALA A 231 -15.43 -1.97 -0.33
C ALA A 231 -15.12 -1.52 1.10
N SER A 232 -15.66 -2.21 2.11
CA SER A 232 -15.44 -1.83 3.51
C SER A 232 -13.98 -1.98 3.95
N LYS A 233 -13.30 -3.05 3.51
CA LYS A 233 -11.89 -3.28 3.87
C LYS A 233 -10.96 -2.31 3.10
N ALA A 234 -11.32 -1.89 1.89
CA ALA A 234 -10.61 -0.82 1.18
C ALA A 234 -10.79 0.54 1.89
N ALA A 235 -12.00 0.85 2.36
CA ALA A 235 -12.26 2.05 3.16
C ALA A 235 -11.43 2.05 4.46
N LEU A 236 -11.28 0.92 5.14
CA LEU A 236 -10.41 0.79 6.31
C LEU A 236 -8.92 1.09 6.00
N LEU A 237 -8.41 0.64 4.85
CA LEU A 237 -7.04 0.97 4.44
C LEU A 237 -6.86 2.47 4.21
N ALA A 238 -7.82 3.10 3.51
CA ALA A 238 -7.81 4.54 3.29
C ALA A 238 -7.89 5.32 4.62
N MET A 239 -8.80 4.93 5.52
CA MET A 239 -8.96 5.52 6.84
C MET A 239 -7.70 5.35 7.69
N THR A 240 -7.01 4.21 7.62
CA THR A 240 -5.75 3.96 8.32
C THR A 240 -4.69 4.99 7.91
N MET A 241 -4.53 5.25 6.61
CA MET A 241 -3.56 6.23 6.11
C MET A 241 -3.91 7.68 6.52
N SER A 242 -5.20 8.03 6.51
CA SER A 242 -5.65 9.36 6.97
C SER A 242 -5.39 9.53 8.47
N ALA A 243 -5.86 8.59 9.29
CA ALA A 243 -5.71 8.63 10.74
C ALA A 243 -4.24 8.60 11.17
N ALA A 244 -3.37 7.86 10.45
CA ALA A 244 -1.94 7.89 10.70
C ALA A 244 -1.34 9.29 10.56
N LYS A 245 -1.74 10.04 9.52
CA LYS A 245 -1.28 11.43 9.31
C LYS A 245 -1.83 12.37 10.38
N ASP A 246 -3.12 12.25 10.69
CA ASP A 246 -3.80 13.14 11.64
C ASP A 246 -3.30 12.94 13.08
N LEU A 247 -2.95 11.71 13.44
CA LEU A 247 -2.61 11.35 14.81
C LEU A 247 -1.10 11.24 15.09
N ALA A 248 -0.25 11.24 14.05
CA ALA A 248 1.20 11.20 14.21
C ALA A 248 1.78 12.35 15.07
N PRO A 249 1.35 13.62 14.93
CA PRO A 249 1.83 14.71 15.79
C PRO A 249 1.51 14.52 17.28
N HIS A 250 0.61 13.59 17.61
CA HIS A 250 0.22 13.24 18.97
C HIS A 250 0.89 11.97 19.49
N GLY A 251 1.91 11.46 18.78
CA GLY A 251 2.59 10.22 19.16
C GLY A 251 1.70 8.98 19.03
N ILE A 252 0.72 9.01 18.11
CA ILE A 252 -0.16 7.87 17.86
C ILE A 252 0.17 7.25 16.51
N ARG A 253 0.48 5.95 16.51
CA ARG A 253 0.69 5.17 15.29
C ARG A 253 -0.60 4.46 14.90
N VAL A 254 -0.94 4.48 13.62
CA VAL A 254 -2.13 3.78 13.10
C VAL A 254 -1.71 2.93 11.92
N ASN A 255 -1.84 1.61 12.05
CA ASN A 255 -1.50 0.64 11.01
C ASN A 255 -2.68 -0.29 10.73
N ALA A 256 -2.59 -1.06 9.65
CA ALA A 256 -3.54 -2.11 9.33
C ALA A 256 -2.83 -3.45 9.12
N ILE A 257 -3.56 -4.53 9.36
CA ILE A 257 -3.21 -5.87 8.88
C ILE A 257 -4.19 -6.30 7.81
N SER A 258 -3.71 -7.00 6.79
CA SER A 258 -4.53 -7.59 5.73
C SER A 258 -4.31 -9.10 5.65
N PRO A 259 -5.03 -9.90 6.45
CA PRO A 259 -5.06 -11.34 6.28
C PRO A 259 -5.76 -11.74 4.98
N ALA A 260 -5.36 -12.88 4.42
CA ALA A 260 -6.06 -13.53 3.31
C ALA A 260 -6.81 -14.79 3.76
N LEU A 261 -6.35 -15.95 3.33
CA LEU A 261 -6.97 -17.25 3.56
C LEU A 261 -6.44 -17.85 4.85
N ILE A 262 -7.21 -17.73 5.93
CA ILE A 262 -6.83 -18.21 7.25
C ILE A 262 -7.71 -19.39 7.66
N GLY A 263 -7.10 -20.50 8.05
CA GLY A 263 -7.77 -21.72 8.44
C GLY A 263 -6.81 -22.72 9.11
N PRO A 264 -7.27 -23.93 9.44
CA PRO A 264 -8.66 -24.39 9.37
C PRO A 264 -9.57 -23.69 10.40
N GLY A 265 -10.89 -23.90 10.31
CA GLY A 265 -11.87 -23.43 11.28
C GLY A 265 -13.16 -22.91 10.64
N PHE A 266 -14.16 -22.63 11.48
CA PHE A 266 -15.51 -22.27 11.04
C PHE A 266 -15.56 -21.18 9.96
N MET A 267 -14.77 -20.10 10.10
CA MET A 267 -14.76 -19.01 9.12
C MET A 267 -14.16 -19.41 7.77
N TRP A 268 -13.21 -20.37 7.75
CA TRP A 268 -12.66 -20.94 6.51
C TRP A 268 -13.71 -21.79 5.81
N ASP A 269 -14.33 -22.71 6.55
CA ASP A 269 -15.34 -23.63 6.02
C ASP A 269 -16.56 -22.87 5.49
N ARG A 270 -17.11 -21.97 6.31
CA ARG A 270 -18.23 -21.08 5.92
C ARG A 270 -17.92 -20.29 4.65
N GLN A 271 -16.71 -19.76 4.49
CA GLN A 271 -16.37 -19.00 3.29
C GLN A 271 -16.32 -19.89 2.04
N ASN A 272 -15.89 -21.14 2.17
CA ASN A 272 -15.87 -22.09 1.06
C ASN A 272 -17.31 -22.47 0.65
N GLU A 273 -18.15 -22.79 1.64
CA GLU A 273 -19.58 -23.09 1.44
C GLU A 273 -20.32 -21.94 0.75
N LEU A 274 -20.12 -20.71 1.24
CA LEU A 274 -20.79 -19.54 0.67
C LEU A 274 -20.31 -19.20 -0.74
N HIS A 275 -19.02 -19.35 -1.05
CA HIS A 275 -18.54 -19.17 -2.42
C HIS A 275 -19.11 -20.24 -3.35
N ALA A 276 -19.21 -21.50 -2.89
CA ALA A 276 -19.80 -22.58 -3.69
C ALA A 276 -21.30 -22.35 -3.97
N ALA A 277 -22.02 -21.82 -2.98
CA ALA A 277 -23.43 -21.45 -3.10
C ALA A 277 -23.67 -20.13 -3.86
N SER A 278 -22.63 -19.32 -4.11
CA SER A 278 -22.77 -17.93 -4.55
C SER A 278 -23.39 -17.71 -5.92
N GLY A 279 -23.39 -18.71 -6.81
CA GLY A 279 -23.78 -18.51 -8.20
C GLY A 279 -22.65 -17.98 -9.11
N SER A 280 -21.51 -17.61 -8.54
CA SER A 280 -20.41 -17.01 -9.27
C SER A 280 -19.68 -18.03 -10.17
N PRO A 281 -19.34 -17.67 -11.43
CA PRO A 281 -18.59 -18.56 -12.32
C PRO A 281 -17.12 -18.74 -11.90
N TYR A 282 -16.64 -18.00 -10.90
CA TYR A 282 -15.27 -18.10 -10.39
C TYR A 282 -15.06 -19.25 -9.40
N PHE A 283 -16.14 -19.91 -8.94
CA PHE A 283 -16.08 -20.93 -7.90
C PHE A 283 -16.83 -22.20 -8.33
N SER A 284 -16.28 -23.36 -7.94
CA SER A 284 -16.97 -24.65 -8.04
C SER A 284 -18.23 -24.65 -7.17
N ARG A 285 -19.21 -25.49 -7.50
CA ARG A 285 -20.38 -25.76 -6.64
C ARG A 285 -20.08 -26.68 -5.46
N ASP A 286 -18.90 -27.29 -5.45
CA ASP A 286 -18.40 -28.10 -4.35
C ASP A 286 -17.49 -27.26 -3.43
N PRO A 287 -17.84 -27.06 -2.14
CA PRO A 287 -17.02 -26.36 -1.16
C PRO A 287 -15.60 -26.91 -1.01
N GLU A 288 -15.40 -28.22 -1.14
CA GLU A 288 -14.08 -28.84 -0.99
C GLU A 288 -13.16 -28.41 -2.15
N GLU A 289 -13.67 -28.47 -3.39
CA GLU A 289 -12.97 -28.00 -4.58
C GLU A 289 -12.72 -26.48 -4.53
N VAL A 290 -13.64 -25.69 -3.97
CA VAL A 290 -13.40 -24.26 -3.70
C VAL A 290 -12.20 -24.08 -2.78
N GLY A 291 -12.12 -24.85 -1.69
CA GLY A 291 -10.99 -24.82 -0.75
C GLY A 291 -9.67 -25.18 -1.43
N LYS A 292 -9.63 -26.29 -2.18
CA LYS A 292 -8.44 -26.74 -2.94
C LYS A 292 -7.98 -25.68 -3.95
N ASN A 293 -8.90 -25.12 -4.73
CA ASN A 293 -8.59 -24.09 -5.73
C ASN A 293 -8.05 -22.80 -5.10
N LYS A 294 -8.63 -22.38 -3.97
CA LYS A 294 -8.12 -21.25 -3.19
C LYS A 294 -6.68 -21.49 -2.73
N ILE A 295 -6.39 -22.66 -2.16
CA ILE A 295 -5.04 -23.04 -1.69
C ILE A 295 -4.06 -23.11 -2.87
N ALA A 296 -4.48 -23.67 -4.00
CA ALA A 296 -3.66 -23.75 -5.22
C ALA A 296 -3.24 -22.36 -5.72
N GLY A 297 -4.09 -21.35 -5.52
CA GLY A 297 -3.78 -19.95 -5.83
C GLY A 297 -2.78 -19.27 -4.88
N VAL A 298 -2.51 -19.84 -3.70
CA VAL A 298 -1.52 -19.31 -2.75
C VAL A 298 -0.13 -19.83 -3.12
N PRO A 299 0.89 -18.96 -3.29
CA PRO A 299 2.27 -19.39 -3.57
C PRO A 299 2.85 -20.35 -2.54
N LEU A 300 2.59 -20.14 -1.24
CA LEU A 300 2.99 -21.09 -0.18
C LEU A 300 2.15 -22.38 -0.13
N LYS A 301 1.14 -22.54 -1.00
CA LYS A 301 0.31 -23.75 -1.15
C LYS A 301 -0.37 -24.25 0.14
N ARG A 302 -0.67 -23.33 1.05
CA ARG A 302 -1.41 -23.61 2.29
C ARG A 302 -2.23 -22.40 2.72
N VAL A 303 -3.20 -22.62 3.60
CA VAL A 303 -3.82 -21.54 4.37
C VAL A 303 -2.86 -21.02 5.45
N GLY A 304 -3.01 -19.76 5.80
CA GLY A 304 -2.38 -19.19 6.99
C GLY A 304 -3.09 -19.65 8.26
N THR A 305 -2.38 -19.66 9.37
CA THR A 305 -2.91 -19.98 10.69
C THR A 305 -3.34 -18.72 11.42
N LYS A 306 -4.16 -18.88 12.47
CA LYS A 306 -4.55 -17.76 13.34
C LYS A 306 -3.33 -17.13 14.00
N ASP A 307 -2.40 -17.95 14.50
CA ASP A 307 -1.21 -17.46 15.21
C ASP A 307 -0.29 -16.63 14.32
N GLU A 308 -0.18 -16.96 13.03
CA GLU A 308 0.57 -16.14 12.07
C GLU A 308 -0.01 -14.72 11.96
N VAL A 309 -1.34 -14.57 12.01
CA VAL A 309 -2.00 -13.25 12.04
C VAL A 309 -1.75 -12.55 13.38
N ILE A 310 -1.90 -13.27 14.51
CA ILE A 310 -1.69 -12.69 15.85
C ILE A 310 -0.26 -12.18 16.02
N ASN A 311 0.75 -12.92 15.54
CA ASN A 311 2.14 -12.50 15.59
C ASN A 311 2.36 -11.14 14.89
N CYS A 312 1.76 -10.96 13.72
CA CYS A 312 1.83 -9.70 12.96
C CYS A 312 1.10 -8.55 13.66
N VAL A 313 -0.05 -8.81 14.28
CA VAL A 313 -0.79 -7.80 15.06
C VAL A 313 0.05 -7.34 16.25
N LEU A 314 0.61 -8.28 17.01
CA LEU A 314 1.42 -7.95 18.19
C LEU A 314 2.69 -7.19 17.81
N PHE A 315 3.35 -7.56 16.69
CA PHE A 315 4.46 -6.76 16.16
C PHE A 315 4.05 -5.29 15.94
N LEU A 316 2.94 -5.05 15.23
CA LEU A 316 2.46 -3.69 14.94
C LEU A 316 1.98 -2.92 16.18
N LEU A 317 1.51 -3.63 17.22
CA LEU A 317 1.16 -3.03 18.51
C LEU A 317 2.41 -2.69 19.33
N SER A 318 3.49 -3.46 19.20
CA SER A 318 4.71 -3.31 20.01
C SER A 318 5.63 -2.17 19.55
N GLU A 319 6.61 -1.84 20.40
CA GLU A 319 7.70 -0.89 20.11
C GLU A 319 8.67 -1.37 19.00
N GLU A 320 8.65 -2.66 18.66
CA GLU A 320 9.43 -3.19 17.52
C GLU A 320 9.00 -2.57 16.19
N SER A 321 7.79 -2.00 16.13
CA SER A 321 7.25 -1.27 14.99
C SER A 321 7.18 0.25 15.23
N SER A 322 8.02 0.80 16.13
CA SER A 322 8.01 2.21 16.55
C SER A 322 8.13 3.22 15.40
N TYR A 323 8.72 2.83 14.26
CA TYR A 323 8.81 3.67 13.06
C TYR A 323 7.82 3.27 11.94
N CYS A 324 6.82 2.44 12.23
CA CYS A 324 5.76 2.06 11.31
C CYS A 324 4.46 2.79 11.66
N THR A 325 3.98 3.65 10.75
CA THR A 325 2.64 4.26 10.80
C THR A 325 2.09 4.41 9.39
N GLY A 326 0.78 4.26 9.22
CA GLY A 326 0.11 4.29 7.93
C GLY A 326 0.38 3.08 7.04
N THR A 327 1.02 2.03 7.56
CA THR A 327 1.33 0.83 6.79
C THR A 327 0.20 -0.20 6.82
N ASN A 328 0.14 -1.02 5.77
CA ASN A 328 -0.70 -2.21 5.70
C ASN A 328 0.19 -3.45 5.62
N LEU A 329 0.24 -4.23 6.70
CA LEU A 329 0.98 -5.49 6.73
C LEU A 329 0.14 -6.62 6.14
N VAL A 330 0.56 -7.14 4.99
CA VAL A 330 -0.14 -8.22 4.28
C VAL A 330 0.30 -9.58 4.82
N VAL A 331 -0.67 -10.43 5.18
CA VAL A 331 -0.45 -11.79 5.73
C VAL A 331 -1.21 -12.79 4.86
N ASP A 332 -0.59 -13.24 3.76
CA ASP A 332 -1.34 -13.91 2.68
C ASP A 332 -0.61 -15.05 1.95
N GLY A 333 0.59 -15.41 2.39
CA GLY A 333 1.40 -16.44 1.73
C GLY A 333 1.74 -16.12 0.27
N GLY A 334 1.75 -14.84 -0.11
CA GLY A 334 2.05 -14.34 -1.45
C GLY A 334 0.84 -14.22 -2.38
N LEU A 335 -0.39 -14.44 -1.89
CA LEU A 335 -1.60 -14.48 -2.71
C LEU A 335 -1.85 -13.18 -3.51
N GLN A 336 -1.55 -12.02 -2.94
CA GLN A 336 -1.82 -10.72 -3.54
C GLN A 336 -0.68 -10.20 -4.40
N MET A 337 0.50 -10.85 -4.40
CA MET A 337 1.73 -10.35 -5.03
C MET A 337 1.44 -9.59 -6.33
N ARG A 338 1.56 -8.27 -6.26
CA ARG A 338 1.57 -7.40 -7.42
C ARG A 338 3.02 -7.05 -7.70
N TYR A 339 3.47 -7.30 -8.92
CA TYR A 339 4.61 -6.59 -9.45
C TYR A 339 4.15 -5.14 -9.66
N GLU A 340 4.34 -4.27 -8.67
CA GLU A 340 4.38 -2.84 -8.95
C GLU A 340 5.62 -2.63 -9.79
N SER A 341 5.43 -2.58 -11.11
CA SER A 341 6.44 -2.04 -11.98
C SER A 341 6.76 -0.64 -11.44
N ILE A 342 7.96 -0.47 -10.90
CA ILE A 342 8.58 0.83 -10.64
C ILE A 342 8.83 1.47 -12.01
N VAL A 343 7.76 1.80 -12.74
CA VAL A 343 7.83 2.76 -13.83
C VAL A 343 7.62 4.11 -13.15
N ASN A 344 8.73 4.60 -12.62
CA ASN A 344 9.07 5.99 -12.37
C ASN A 344 7.90 6.96 -12.67
N GLN A 345 7.32 7.56 -11.63
CA GLN A 345 6.25 8.57 -11.67
C GLN A 345 6.66 9.91 -12.33
N LYS A 346 7.24 9.88 -13.53
CA LYS A 346 7.46 11.08 -14.34
C LYS A 346 6.93 11.02 -15.77
N HIS A 347 6.57 9.87 -16.34
CA HIS A 347 6.26 9.82 -17.79
C HIS A 347 5.11 8.89 -18.25
N LEU A 348 4.16 8.52 -17.39
CA LEU A 348 2.94 7.82 -17.85
C LEU A 348 1.92 8.80 -18.44
N VAL A 349 2.28 9.35 -19.58
CA VAL A 349 1.39 10.06 -20.49
C VAL A 349 0.54 8.99 -21.21
N HIS A 350 -0.50 8.47 -20.56
CA HIS A 350 -1.61 7.83 -21.26
C HIS A 350 -2.38 8.93 -22.03
N ARG A 351 -1.87 9.33 -23.20
CA ARG A 351 -2.60 10.18 -24.14
C ARG A 351 -3.03 9.31 -25.32
N CYS A 352 -4.34 9.12 -25.47
CA CYS A 352 -4.97 8.52 -26.64
C CYS A 352 -4.42 9.19 -27.92
N PHE A 353 -3.69 8.42 -28.72
CA PHE A 353 -3.16 8.86 -30.01
C PHE A 353 -4.24 8.69 -31.09
N ALA A 354 -4.72 9.81 -31.64
CA ALA A 354 -5.47 9.79 -32.88
C ALA A 354 -4.46 9.85 -34.04
N LEU A 355 -4.42 8.80 -34.84
CA LEU A 355 -3.52 8.67 -35.98
C LEU A 355 -4.09 9.44 -37.19
N THR A 356 -3.28 10.27 -37.85
CA THR A 356 -3.60 10.83 -39.16
C THR A 356 -2.49 10.40 -40.12
N ILE A 357 -2.81 9.50 -41.04
CA ILE A 357 -1.88 9.02 -42.06
C ILE A 357 -1.88 10.05 -43.21
N CYS A 358 -0.74 10.70 -43.47
CA CYS A 358 -0.52 11.45 -44.70
C CYS A 358 0.54 10.74 -45.52
N VAL A 359 0.13 10.05 -46.60
CA VAL A 359 1.04 9.47 -47.59
C VAL A 359 1.40 10.57 -48.60
N PHE A 360 2.66 11.00 -48.63
CA PHE A 360 3.17 11.86 -49.71
C PHE A 360 3.92 10.99 -50.71
N GLY A 361 3.24 10.66 -51.81
CA GLY A 361 3.82 9.94 -52.94
C GLY A 361 2.74 9.59 -53.96
N GLY A 362 2.67 10.36 -55.04
CA GLY A 362 2.26 9.93 -56.39
C GLY A 362 0.91 9.21 -56.65
N CYS A 363 0.03 8.98 -55.67
CA CYS A 363 -1.20 8.21 -55.89
C CYS A 363 -2.46 8.99 -55.52
N ARG A 364 -3.49 8.87 -56.37
CA ARG A 364 -4.81 9.52 -56.24
C ARG A 364 -5.43 9.23 -54.87
N ALA A 365 -6.01 10.26 -54.27
CA ALA A 365 -6.67 10.24 -52.98
C ALA A 365 -7.76 9.14 -52.91
N GLY A 366 -7.52 8.12 -52.09
CA GLY A 366 -8.49 7.11 -51.68
C GLY A 366 -8.45 7.00 -50.15
N ALA A 367 -9.60 7.22 -49.53
CA ALA A 367 -9.78 7.48 -48.11
C ALA A 367 -9.54 6.27 -47.20
N VAL A 368 -8.81 6.46 -46.10
CA VAL A 368 -9.05 5.76 -44.84
C VAL A 368 -8.95 6.79 -43.71
N ALA A 369 -10.08 7.41 -43.38
CA ALA A 369 -10.22 8.28 -42.23
C ALA A 369 -11.06 7.54 -41.17
N GLY A 370 -10.40 6.85 -40.25
CA GLY A 370 -11.02 6.18 -39.13
C GLY A 370 -10.00 5.91 -38.02
N ALA A 371 -10.39 6.13 -36.77
CA ALA A 371 -9.55 5.80 -35.62
C ALA A 371 -9.45 4.27 -35.49
N MET A 372 -8.21 3.75 -35.46
CA MET A 372 -7.95 2.32 -35.31
C MET A 372 -7.27 2.04 -33.97
N SER A 373 -7.66 0.95 -33.32
CA SER A 373 -7.00 0.39 -32.13
C SER A 373 -5.69 -0.33 -32.49
N ARG A 374 -4.84 -0.62 -31.49
CA ARG A 374 -3.51 -1.23 -31.69
C ARG A 374 -3.60 -2.66 -32.28
N SER A 375 -4.66 -3.40 -31.96
CA SER A 375 -4.93 -4.73 -32.53
C SER A 375 -5.35 -4.63 -34.00
N GLU A 376 -6.19 -3.66 -34.35
CA GLU A 376 -6.61 -3.41 -35.74
C GLU A 376 -5.46 -2.93 -36.61
N LEU A 377 -4.54 -2.12 -36.06
CA LEU A 377 -3.32 -1.71 -36.77
C LEU A 377 -2.40 -2.90 -37.04
N ARG A 378 -2.16 -3.75 -36.03
CA ARG A 378 -1.36 -4.98 -36.21
C ARG A 378 -2.01 -5.92 -37.23
N ALA A 379 -3.33 -6.05 -37.20
CA ALA A 379 -4.08 -6.85 -38.16
C ALA A 379 -4.01 -6.26 -39.59
N ALA A 380 -4.14 -4.94 -39.76
CA ALA A 380 -4.07 -4.30 -41.08
C ALA A 380 -2.66 -4.32 -41.70
N VAL A 381 -1.62 -4.21 -40.86
CA VAL A 381 -0.22 -4.38 -41.28
C VAL A 381 0.07 -5.84 -41.64
N ALA A 382 -0.37 -6.79 -40.81
CA ALA A 382 -0.20 -8.23 -41.08
C ALA A 382 -1.00 -8.69 -42.31
N ALA A 383 -2.17 -8.10 -42.55
CA ALA A 383 -3.02 -8.42 -43.70
C ALA A 383 -2.56 -7.76 -45.02
N GLY A 384 -1.44 -7.01 -45.01
CA GLY A 384 -0.94 -6.34 -46.21
C GLY A 384 -1.88 -5.26 -46.77
N ALA A 385 -2.90 -4.81 -46.02
CA ALA A 385 -3.87 -3.82 -46.49
C ALA A 385 -3.25 -2.44 -46.78
N LEU A 386 -2.07 -2.16 -46.22
CA LEU A 386 -1.25 -0.98 -46.50
C LEU A 386 -0.25 -1.17 -47.66
N ALA A 387 -0.17 -2.37 -48.25
CA ALA A 387 0.81 -2.71 -49.28
C ALA A 387 0.50 -2.08 -50.65
N GLY A 388 -0.77 -1.78 -50.95
CA GLY A 388 -1.17 -1.24 -52.25
C GLY A 388 -0.67 0.19 -52.56
N ALA A 389 -0.17 0.92 -51.55
CA ALA A 389 0.25 2.32 -51.71
C ALA A 389 1.78 2.54 -51.65
N ALA A 390 2.59 1.48 -51.50
CA ALA A 390 4.03 1.59 -51.25
C ALA A 390 4.89 0.66 -52.14
N ALA A 391 4.42 0.35 -53.35
CA ALA A 391 5.25 -0.32 -54.34
C ALA A 391 6.22 0.69 -54.96
N GLY A 392 7.39 0.89 -54.33
CA GLY A 392 8.49 1.64 -54.94
C GLY A 392 9.44 2.41 -54.01
N ALA A 393 9.23 2.45 -52.69
CA ALA A 393 10.16 3.11 -51.76
C ALA A 393 10.27 2.35 -50.44
N GLY A 394 11.50 1.97 -50.06
CA GLY A 394 11.82 0.97 -49.04
C GLY A 394 11.54 1.28 -47.57
N VAL A 395 10.80 2.34 -47.22
CA VAL A 395 10.44 2.63 -45.81
C VAL A 395 9.09 3.36 -45.74
N ALA A 396 8.18 2.87 -44.90
CA ALA A 396 6.93 3.57 -44.55
C ALA A 396 7.07 4.20 -43.15
N LEU A 397 6.97 5.53 -43.09
CA LEU A 397 7.11 6.32 -41.85
C LEU A 397 5.74 6.74 -41.32
N LEU A 398 5.38 6.27 -40.12
CA LEU A 398 4.15 6.65 -39.44
C LEU A 398 4.45 7.76 -38.41
N LEU A 399 3.81 8.92 -38.59
CA LEU A 399 3.99 10.09 -37.73
C LEU A 399 2.89 10.20 -36.67
N LEU A 400 3.27 10.33 -35.40
CA LEU A 400 2.37 10.61 -34.28
C LEU A 400 2.28 12.12 -34.02
N ARG A 401 1.07 12.67 -33.89
CA ARG A 401 0.85 14.10 -33.67
C ARG A 401 1.05 14.49 -32.19
N ASP A 402 1.78 15.58 -31.93
CA ASP A 402 1.81 16.23 -30.61
C ASP A 402 0.63 17.22 -30.45
N ARG A 403 -0.03 17.23 -29.28
CA ARG A 403 -1.25 18.03 -28.97
C ARG A 403 -0.95 19.51 -28.70
N GLY A 404 -0.01 20.11 -29.43
CA GLY A 404 0.33 21.53 -29.31
C GLY A 404 0.01 22.39 -30.54
N ARG A 405 -0.32 21.79 -31.70
CA ARG A 405 -0.50 22.54 -32.96
C ARG A 405 -1.72 22.09 -33.74
N SER A 406 -2.38 23.05 -34.40
CA SER A 406 -3.58 22.79 -35.20
C SER A 406 -3.22 22.00 -36.48
N SER A 407 -4.21 21.30 -37.05
CA SER A 407 -4.02 20.50 -38.28
C SER A 407 -3.65 21.35 -39.50
N SER A 408 -3.93 22.66 -39.48
CA SER A 408 -3.59 23.60 -40.56
C SER A 408 -2.13 24.06 -40.50
N GLU A 409 -1.53 24.21 -39.31
CA GLU A 409 -0.13 24.63 -39.16
C GLU A 409 0.88 23.57 -39.63
N VAL A 410 0.56 22.28 -39.46
CA VAL A 410 1.39 21.18 -39.95
C VAL A 410 1.29 21.03 -41.48
N LYS A 411 0.09 21.23 -42.05
CA LYS A 411 -0.11 21.25 -43.51
C LYS A 411 0.63 22.41 -44.18
N ALA A 412 0.71 23.58 -43.55
CA ALA A 412 1.38 24.75 -44.10
C ALA A 412 2.92 24.68 -44.06
N LYS A 413 3.52 23.85 -43.18
CA LYS A 413 4.99 23.68 -43.06
C LYS A 413 5.56 22.50 -43.83
N ALA A 414 4.73 21.64 -44.42
CA ALA A 414 5.18 20.59 -45.33
C ALA A 414 5.50 21.17 -46.71
N SER A 415 6.59 21.92 -46.83
CA SER A 415 7.10 22.33 -48.14
C SER A 415 7.63 21.11 -48.90
N HIS A 416 7.22 21.02 -50.17
CA HIS A 416 7.51 19.91 -51.07
C HIS A 416 9.00 19.56 -51.12
N VAL A 417 9.34 18.32 -50.76
CA VAL A 417 10.64 17.73 -51.06
C VAL A 417 10.43 16.80 -52.26
N ARG A 418 10.94 17.18 -53.43
CA ARG A 418 11.05 16.30 -54.61
C ARG A 418 12.46 15.71 -54.64
N GLU A 419 12.56 14.40 -54.88
CA GLU A 419 13.85 13.74 -55.11
C GLU A 419 14.35 13.92 -56.56
N PRO A 420 15.66 14.11 -56.76
CA PRO A 420 16.38 13.56 -57.89
C PRO A 420 16.86 12.14 -57.57
N ARG A 421 16.76 11.21 -58.53
CA ARG A 421 17.13 9.80 -58.36
C ARG A 421 18.62 9.63 -57.98
N GLY A 422 18.90 8.80 -56.97
CA GLY A 422 20.24 8.25 -56.71
C GLY A 422 20.91 8.58 -55.37
N GLN A 423 20.21 9.13 -54.37
CA GLN A 423 20.78 9.38 -53.03
C GLN A 423 19.79 9.01 -51.92
N GLU A 424 19.70 7.72 -51.58
CA GLU A 424 18.74 7.21 -50.59
C GLU A 424 19.17 7.54 -49.13
N GLY A 425 20.47 7.49 -48.80
CA GLY A 425 20.95 7.66 -47.41
C GLY A 425 20.88 9.10 -46.85
N ALA A 426 21.18 10.12 -47.66
CA ALA A 426 21.25 11.52 -47.20
C ALA A 426 19.87 12.16 -46.89
N THR A 427 18.79 11.54 -47.38
CA THR A 427 17.41 12.01 -47.22
C THR A 427 16.85 11.61 -45.85
N TYR A 428 17.24 10.44 -45.32
CA TYR A 428 16.80 9.98 -44.01
C TYR A 428 17.28 10.87 -42.87
N ALA A 429 18.57 11.24 -42.85
CA ALA A 429 19.11 12.15 -41.84
C ALA A 429 18.35 13.49 -41.79
N LYS A 430 18.03 14.07 -42.96
CA LYS A 430 17.27 15.33 -43.06
C LYS A 430 15.82 15.20 -42.61
N ILE A 431 15.16 14.08 -42.91
CA ILE A 431 13.78 13.80 -42.43
C ILE A 431 13.80 13.66 -40.90
N LEU A 432 14.76 12.90 -40.37
CA LEU A 432 14.91 12.63 -38.95
C LEU A 432 15.25 13.90 -38.15
N ASP A 433 16.11 14.78 -38.67
CA ASP A 433 16.40 16.08 -38.06
C ASP A 433 15.18 17.00 -38.03
N ARG A 434 14.37 17.01 -39.10
CA ARG A 434 13.09 17.75 -39.11
C ARG A 434 12.09 17.19 -38.11
N LEU A 435 12.04 15.87 -37.93
CA LEU A 435 11.19 15.23 -36.93
C LEU A 435 11.64 15.49 -35.49
N ARG A 436 12.96 15.54 -35.24
CA ARG A 436 13.52 16.01 -33.96
C ARG A 436 13.10 17.45 -33.67
N ALA A 437 13.26 18.35 -34.64
CA ALA A 437 12.85 19.75 -34.51
C ALA A 437 11.34 19.91 -34.25
N ALA A 438 10.52 18.98 -34.76
CA ALA A 438 9.08 18.95 -34.57
C ALA A 438 8.62 18.23 -33.29
N ARG A 439 9.53 17.61 -32.52
CA ARG A 439 9.24 16.74 -31.35
C ARG A 439 8.23 15.63 -31.66
N VAL A 440 8.28 15.08 -32.87
CA VAL A 440 7.43 13.96 -33.31
C VAL A 440 8.18 12.66 -33.14
N VAL A 441 7.56 11.67 -32.49
CA VAL A 441 8.13 10.33 -32.34
C VAL A 441 7.66 9.44 -33.51
N PRO A 442 8.59 8.89 -34.32
CA PRO A 442 8.22 8.05 -35.46
C PRO A 442 8.04 6.57 -35.05
N VAL A 443 7.11 5.89 -35.72
CA VAL A 443 7.07 4.42 -35.81
C VAL A 443 7.53 4.03 -37.22
N VAL A 444 8.50 3.13 -37.32
CA VAL A 444 9.14 2.76 -38.59
C VAL A 444 8.79 1.32 -38.95
N SER A 445 8.22 1.12 -40.15
CA SER A 445 8.03 -0.21 -40.72
C SER A 445 9.15 -0.51 -41.71
N VAL A 446 9.86 -1.62 -41.49
CA VAL A 446 10.99 -2.05 -42.30
C VAL A 446 10.59 -3.27 -43.13
N ALA A 447 10.68 -3.15 -44.44
CA ALA A 447 10.23 -4.19 -45.37
C ALA A 447 11.28 -5.28 -45.62
N ASP A 448 12.56 -4.89 -45.70
CA ASP A 448 13.67 -5.76 -46.11
C ASP A 448 14.98 -5.42 -45.37
N ALA A 449 16.01 -6.22 -45.62
CA ALA A 449 17.32 -6.09 -44.98
C ALA A 449 18.07 -4.79 -45.35
N SER A 450 17.85 -4.25 -46.56
CA SER A 450 18.44 -2.97 -46.98
C SER A 450 17.86 -1.80 -46.19
N GLY A 451 16.54 -1.82 -45.98
CA GLY A 451 15.83 -0.88 -45.12
C GLY A 451 16.26 -0.99 -43.65
N ALA A 452 16.57 -2.20 -43.17
CA ALA A 452 17.10 -2.41 -41.82
C ALA A 452 18.48 -1.78 -41.64
N ALA A 453 19.40 -2.00 -42.60
CA ALA A 453 20.74 -1.42 -42.55
C ALA A 453 20.72 0.12 -42.60
N SER A 454 19.86 0.68 -43.44
CA SER A 454 19.68 2.14 -43.55
C SER A 454 19.11 2.74 -42.27
N LEU A 455 18.16 2.05 -41.62
CA LEU A 455 17.61 2.46 -40.32
C LEU A 455 18.66 2.41 -39.22
N ALA A 456 19.48 1.35 -39.16
CA ALA A 456 20.55 1.22 -38.18
C ALA A 456 21.54 2.38 -38.26
N THR A 457 22.05 2.69 -39.45
CA THR A 457 22.98 3.81 -39.67
C THR A 457 22.35 5.13 -39.22
N ALA A 458 21.08 5.37 -39.58
CA ALA A 458 20.38 6.59 -39.21
C ALA A 458 20.10 6.71 -37.69
N LEU A 459 19.96 5.59 -36.97
CA LEU A 459 19.81 5.58 -35.52
C LEU A 459 21.13 5.82 -34.80
N VAL A 460 22.21 5.23 -35.28
CA VAL A 460 23.57 5.37 -34.72
C VAL A 460 24.10 6.77 -34.93
N GLU A 461 23.98 7.31 -36.15
CA GLU A 461 24.44 8.67 -36.47
C GLU A 461 23.50 9.75 -35.90
N GLY A 462 22.22 9.42 -35.71
CA GLY A 462 21.19 10.37 -35.31
C GLY A 462 20.84 10.42 -33.82
N GLY A 463 21.04 9.35 -33.04
CA GLY A 463 20.67 9.36 -31.61
C GLY A 463 19.17 9.60 -31.34
N LEU A 464 18.27 9.12 -32.21
CA LEU A 464 16.82 9.22 -32.01
C LEU A 464 16.28 8.07 -31.14
N PRO A 465 15.40 8.35 -30.16
CA PRO A 465 14.63 7.31 -29.50
C PRO A 465 13.50 6.83 -30.44
N VAL A 466 13.68 5.69 -31.09
CA VAL A 466 12.59 4.95 -31.75
C VAL A 466 11.93 4.04 -30.72
N ILE A 467 10.61 4.15 -30.58
CA ILE A 467 9.84 3.41 -29.55
C ILE A 467 9.45 2.01 -30.03
N GLU A 468 9.19 1.82 -31.34
CA GLU A 468 8.76 0.53 -31.89
C GLU A 468 9.21 0.42 -33.36
N VAL A 469 9.94 -0.66 -33.69
CA VAL A 469 10.29 -1.05 -35.07
C VAL A 469 9.48 -2.28 -35.43
N VAL A 470 8.77 -2.24 -36.55
CA VAL A 470 7.94 -3.38 -37.01
C VAL A 470 8.56 -3.95 -38.29
N PHE A 471 9.11 -5.16 -38.17
CA PHE A 471 9.69 -5.90 -39.29
C PHE A 471 8.61 -6.65 -40.06
N ARG A 472 8.65 -6.56 -41.39
CA ARG A 472 7.74 -7.32 -42.26
C ARG A 472 8.26 -8.70 -42.64
N THR A 473 9.55 -8.96 -42.41
CA THR A 473 10.19 -10.24 -42.73
C THR A 473 11.19 -10.62 -41.63
N ALA A 474 11.31 -11.91 -41.35
CA ALA A 474 12.30 -12.44 -40.39
C ALA A 474 13.74 -12.12 -40.83
N ALA A 475 14.00 -12.01 -42.14
CA ALA A 475 15.29 -11.62 -42.68
C ALA A 475 15.67 -10.16 -42.33
N ALA A 476 14.69 -9.25 -42.28
CA ALA A 476 14.94 -7.85 -41.88
C ALA A 476 15.20 -7.72 -40.38
N GLU A 477 14.52 -8.52 -39.56
CA GLU A 477 14.74 -8.60 -38.11
C GLU A 477 16.13 -9.14 -37.78
N GLU A 478 16.51 -10.26 -38.41
CA GLU A 478 17.82 -10.89 -38.24
C GLU A 478 18.97 -9.98 -38.71
N ALA A 479 18.79 -9.26 -39.82
CA ALA A 479 19.78 -8.30 -40.31
C ALA A 479 20.04 -7.16 -39.31
N LEU A 480 18.98 -6.59 -38.71
CA LEU A 480 19.16 -5.53 -37.71
C LEU A 480 19.79 -6.07 -36.42
N ARG A 481 19.41 -7.29 -36.02
CA ARG A 481 19.93 -7.94 -34.81
C ARG A 481 21.44 -8.19 -34.91
N ARG A 482 21.91 -8.69 -36.06
CA ARG A 482 23.36 -8.88 -36.35
C ARG A 482 24.16 -7.59 -36.43
N MET A 483 23.51 -6.45 -36.68
CA MET A 483 24.16 -5.14 -36.68
C MET A 483 24.17 -4.49 -35.29
N ALA A 484 23.34 -4.97 -34.37
CA ALA A 484 23.25 -4.48 -32.99
C ALA A 484 24.19 -5.25 -32.03
N GLU A 485 24.51 -6.50 -32.35
CA GLU A 485 25.65 -7.26 -31.81
C GLU A 485 26.97 -6.72 -32.37
#